data_AF-A0A6J1B1W2-F1
#
_entry.id   AF-A0A6J1B1W2-F1
#
_cell.length_a   1.000
_cell.length_b   1.000
_cell.length_c   1.000
_cell.angle_alpha   90.00
_cell.angle_beta   90.00
_cell.angle_gamma   90.00
#
_symmetry.space_group_name_H-M   'P 1'
#
loop_
_entity.id
_entity.type
_entity.pdbx_description
1 polymer ?
#
loop_
_entity_poly.entity_id
_entity_poly.type
_entity_poly.pdbx_seq_one_letter_code
_entity_poly.pdbx_strand_id
1 'polypeptide(L)'
;MEEDYTRIMLKQKLNFFDIFKQALTIPCTSKKFIVFSFFTSLPFFCFLVFFEIILQGLFLETSKFLELRPHYSYYYYDLGKYERLATNFVPKLIQLCLLYLIPYQLLEFLIVIVIVPLASMIYTAEKPVSFRDMMVRKTRLKGPFITSIYVHLLSTTILIGLAGFLTNCCLMVRSFDYHAYFDILLTIVRGVGCTALLVKLLEWSAGWNMALVISILEEKYGIEALEWAAYINRDCRQRGLILMLVFFAWGLTVRLSCIFYEYSDELATGSVLFTSIYTCLICLGNVMKWVICVVYFFDCKKGISEKKVDDEEVGRDVKLVNV
;
A
#
# COMPACT_ATOMS: atom_id res chain seq x y z
N MET A 1 -10.46 -35.17 25.86
CA MET A 1 -10.36 -33.76 26.33
C MET A 1 -9.16 -33.03 25.71
N GLU A 2 -8.05 -33.73 25.44
CA GLU A 2 -6.84 -33.16 24.79
C GLU A 2 -6.97 -33.05 23.25
N GLU A 3 -7.71 -33.97 22.61
CA GLU A 3 -8.04 -33.90 21.18
C GLU A 3 -8.96 -32.72 20.82
N ASP A 4 -9.82 -32.30 21.76
CA ASP A 4 -10.77 -31.21 21.53
C ASP A 4 -10.06 -29.85 21.61
N TYR A 5 -9.08 -29.70 22.50
CA TYR A 5 -8.24 -28.50 22.58
C TYR A 5 -7.38 -28.31 21.33
N THR A 6 -6.92 -29.39 20.72
CA THR A 6 -6.11 -29.35 19.48
C THR A 6 -6.98 -29.00 18.27
N ARG A 7 -8.23 -29.49 18.21
CA ARG A 7 -9.23 -29.05 17.22
C ARG A 7 -9.66 -27.59 17.43
N ILE A 8 -9.76 -27.11 18.67
CA ILE A 8 -10.10 -25.72 18.98
C ILE A 8 -8.96 -24.76 18.62
N MET A 9 -7.70 -25.14 18.82
CA MET A 9 -6.54 -24.34 18.37
C MET A 9 -6.39 -24.27 16.85
N LEU A 10 -6.93 -25.25 16.11
CA LEU A 10 -6.97 -25.21 14.64
C LEU A 10 -8.07 -24.32 14.07
N LYS A 11 -9.06 -23.92 14.89
CA LYS A 11 -10.37 -23.38 14.48
C LYS A 11 -10.49 -21.85 14.41
N GLN A 12 -9.47 -21.08 14.76
CA GLN A 12 -9.56 -19.61 14.76
C GLN A 12 -8.78 -19.00 13.59
N LYS A 13 -9.53 -18.43 12.63
CA LYS A 13 -9.04 -17.38 11.74
C LYS A 13 -8.22 -16.38 12.56
N LEU A 14 -6.98 -16.10 12.16
CA LEU A 14 -6.10 -15.21 12.91
C LEU A 14 -6.74 -13.82 13.04
N ASN A 15 -6.80 -13.25 14.24
CA ASN A 15 -7.16 -11.84 14.36
C ASN A 15 -6.06 -10.99 13.70
N PHE A 16 -6.39 -9.75 13.33
CA PHE A 16 -5.42 -8.90 12.61
C PHE A 16 -4.11 -8.72 13.41
N PHE A 17 -4.18 -8.63 14.74
CA PHE A 17 -3.00 -8.57 15.60
C PHE A 17 -2.14 -9.84 15.54
N ASP A 18 -2.76 -11.01 15.41
CA ASP A 18 -2.03 -12.27 15.31
C ASP A 18 -1.29 -12.37 13.97
N ILE A 19 -1.88 -11.85 12.88
CA ILE A 19 -1.22 -11.73 11.57
C ILE A 19 0.03 -10.85 11.70
N PHE A 20 -0.09 -9.67 12.34
CA PHE A 20 1.06 -8.80 12.60
C PHE A 20 2.13 -9.49 13.45
N LYS A 21 1.71 -10.17 14.53
CA LYS A 21 2.61 -10.89 15.43
C LYS A 21 3.38 -11.96 14.67
N GLN A 22 2.70 -12.80 13.88
CA GLN A 22 3.35 -13.83 13.07
C GLN A 22 4.28 -13.21 12.02
N ALA A 23 3.86 -12.14 11.34
CA ALA A 23 4.71 -11.47 10.37
C ALA A 23 6.01 -10.92 10.98
N LEU A 24 5.96 -10.38 12.20
CA LEU A 24 7.14 -9.89 12.93
C LEU A 24 8.11 -11.02 13.33
N THR A 25 7.63 -12.25 13.49
CA THR A 25 8.54 -13.38 13.77
C THR A 25 9.43 -13.73 12.58
N ILE A 26 9.00 -13.49 11.33
CA ILE A 26 9.73 -13.89 10.12
C ILE A 26 11.14 -13.24 10.06
N PRO A 27 11.30 -11.92 10.18
CA PRO A 27 12.62 -11.29 10.25
C PRO A 27 13.47 -11.78 11.43
N CYS A 28 12.85 -12.04 12.58
CA CYS A 28 13.55 -12.51 13.79
C CYS A 28 14.07 -13.95 13.64
N THR A 29 13.39 -14.78 12.86
CA THR A 29 13.74 -16.20 12.68
C THR A 29 14.94 -16.40 11.75
N SER A 30 15.20 -15.49 10.80
CA SER A 30 16.24 -15.70 9.78
C SER A 30 17.10 -14.46 9.54
N LYS A 31 18.37 -14.52 9.95
CA LYS A 31 19.37 -13.48 9.58
C LYS A 31 19.51 -13.31 8.07
N LYS A 32 19.34 -14.40 7.30
CA LYS A 32 19.36 -14.36 5.83
C LYS A 32 18.22 -13.48 5.30
N PHE A 33 17.03 -13.54 5.90
CA PHE A 33 15.91 -12.68 5.52
C PHE A 33 16.26 -11.21 5.65
N ILE A 34 16.86 -10.81 6.78
CA ILE A 34 17.25 -9.42 7.02
C ILE A 34 18.26 -8.95 5.98
N VAL A 35 19.31 -9.75 5.74
CA VAL A 35 20.36 -9.41 4.77
C VAL A 35 19.81 -9.28 3.36
N PHE A 36 19.01 -10.24 2.89
CA PHE A 36 18.39 -10.16 1.56
C PHE A 36 17.44 -8.97 1.45
N SER A 37 16.58 -8.76 2.44
CA SER A 37 15.65 -7.64 2.45
C SER A 37 16.37 -6.30 2.39
N PHE A 38 17.49 -6.16 3.12
CA PHE A 38 18.33 -4.97 3.09
C PHE A 38 18.92 -4.70 1.70
N PHE A 39 19.61 -5.69 1.12
CA PHE A 39 20.23 -5.53 -0.20
C PHE A 39 19.21 -5.29 -1.32
N THR A 40 18.06 -5.98 -1.29
CA THR A 40 17.02 -5.79 -2.29
C THR A 40 16.34 -4.43 -2.15
N SER A 41 16.23 -3.89 -0.93
CA SER A 41 15.60 -2.58 -0.70
C SER A 41 16.54 -1.41 -0.99
N LEU A 42 17.86 -1.63 -1.11
CA LEU A 42 18.84 -0.54 -1.28
C LEU A 42 18.61 0.30 -2.56
N PRO A 43 18.37 -0.28 -3.75
CA PRO A 43 18.10 0.51 -4.95
C PRO A 43 16.81 1.32 -4.83
N PHE A 44 15.77 0.71 -4.24
CA PHE A 44 14.50 1.38 -3.98
C PHE A 44 14.67 2.53 -2.97
N PHE A 45 15.45 2.33 -1.91
CA PHE A 45 15.78 3.34 -0.93
C PHE A 45 16.46 4.55 -1.56
N CYS A 46 17.54 4.34 -2.33
CA CYS A 46 18.25 5.44 -2.99
C CYS A 46 17.33 6.23 -3.93
N PHE A 47 16.51 5.53 -4.70
CA PHE A 47 15.50 6.15 -5.56
C PHE A 47 14.45 6.92 -4.74
N LEU A 48 13.98 6.35 -3.64
CA LEU A 48 12.93 6.91 -2.81
C LEU A 48 13.38 8.18 -2.10
N VAL A 49 14.65 8.29 -1.69
CA VAL A 49 15.23 9.54 -1.17
C VAL A 49 15.07 10.67 -2.18
N PHE A 50 15.46 10.43 -3.45
CA PHE A 50 15.32 11.42 -4.51
C PHE A 50 13.84 11.74 -4.82
N PHE A 51 12.99 10.72 -4.88
CA PHE A 51 11.56 10.87 -5.11
C PHE A 51 10.88 11.70 -4.02
N GLU A 52 11.17 11.43 -2.75
CA GLU A 52 10.55 12.11 -1.62
C GLU A 52 11.01 13.57 -1.51
N ILE A 53 12.26 13.90 -1.88
CA ILE A 53 12.72 15.30 -1.97
C ILE A 53 11.86 16.10 -2.96
N ILE A 54 11.61 15.54 -4.15
CA ILE A 54 10.77 16.21 -5.16
C ILE A 54 9.33 16.30 -4.67
N LEU A 55 8.79 15.23 -4.07
CA LEU A 55 7.43 15.17 -3.56
C LEU A 55 7.19 16.22 -2.46
N GLN A 56 8.10 16.33 -1.50
CA GLN A 56 8.02 17.29 -0.39
C GLN A 56 8.12 18.72 -0.88
N GLY A 57 9.06 19.00 -1.78
CA GLY A 57 9.15 20.31 -2.44
C GLY A 57 7.84 20.69 -3.14
N LEU A 58 7.18 19.75 -3.81
CA LEU A 58 5.89 19.98 -4.46
C LEU A 58 4.77 20.25 -3.43
N PHE A 59 4.73 19.51 -2.31
CA PHE A 59 3.77 19.75 -1.25
C PHE A 59 3.93 21.15 -0.62
N LEU A 60 5.18 21.57 -0.39
CA LEU A 60 5.50 22.87 0.18
C LEU A 60 5.21 24.03 -0.78
N GLU A 61 5.41 23.84 -2.09
CA GLU A 61 4.94 24.79 -3.10
C GLU A 61 3.41 24.87 -3.15
N THR A 62 2.73 23.72 -3.08
CA THR A 62 1.26 23.64 -3.07
C THR A 62 0.67 24.31 -1.83
N SER A 63 1.27 24.14 -0.65
CA SER A 63 0.80 24.80 0.58
C SER A 63 0.95 26.32 0.48
N LYS A 64 2.06 26.82 -0.09
CA LYS A 64 2.23 28.26 -0.36
C LYS A 64 1.15 28.78 -1.33
N PHE A 65 0.85 28.05 -2.40
CA PHE A 65 -0.29 28.36 -3.28
C PHE A 65 -1.63 28.36 -2.54
N LEU A 66 -1.78 27.52 -1.51
CA LEU A 66 -2.98 27.45 -0.67
C LEU A 66 -3.09 28.63 0.32
N GLU A 67 -1.95 29.13 0.82
CA GLU A 67 -1.88 30.27 1.74
C GLU A 67 -2.02 31.65 1.07
N LEU A 68 -1.63 31.76 -0.21
CA LEU A 68 -1.86 32.95 -1.04
C LEU A 68 -3.37 33.18 -1.25
N ARG A 69 -4.01 33.81 -0.27
CA ARG A 69 -5.38 34.33 -0.34
C ARG A 69 -5.40 35.48 -1.36
N PRO A 70 -6.33 35.51 -2.33
CA PRO A 70 -6.58 36.71 -3.11
C PRO A 70 -7.33 37.71 -2.20
N HIS A 71 -6.63 38.36 -1.28
CA HIS A 71 -7.17 39.58 -0.69
C HIS A 71 -6.98 40.68 -1.74
N TYR A 72 -8.10 41.29 -2.15
CA TYR A 72 -8.30 42.14 -3.33
C TYR A 72 -7.35 43.35 -3.55
N SER A 73 -6.21 43.46 -2.88
CA SER A 73 -5.44 44.70 -2.77
C SER A 73 -4.07 44.77 -3.47
N TYR A 74 -3.54 43.72 -4.11
CA TYR A 74 -2.17 43.78 -4.68
C TYR A 74 -2.01 43.06 -6.03
N TYR A 75 -2.80 43.47 -7.02
CA TYR A 75 -2.94 42.76 -8.31
C TYR A 75 -1.69 42.73 -9.22
N TYR A 76 -0.67 43.57 -9.02
CA TYR A 76 0.48 43.65 -9.95
C TYR A 76 1.76 42.96 -9.45
N TYR A 77 1.99 42.89 -8.13
CA TYR A 77 3.21 42.26 -7.58
C TYR A 77 3.06 40.74 -7.43
N ASP A 78 1.83 40.25 -7.30
CA ASP A 78 1.55 38.84 -7.02
C ASP A 78 1.39 37.98 -8.29
N LEU A 79 1.00 38.60 -9.41
CA LEU A 79 0.80 37.90 -10.69
C LEU A 79 2.10 37.28 -11.22
N GLY A 80 3.21 38.02 -11.16
CA GLY A 80 4.53 37.51 -11.59
C GLY A 80 5.09 36.42 -10.67
N LYS A 81 4.74 36.44 -9.38
CA LYS A 81 5.10 35.38 -8.42
C LYS A 81 4.27 34.12 -8.66
N TYR A 82 2.97 34.28 -8.91
CA TYR A 82 2.06 33.20 -9.27
C TYR A 82 2.46 32.55 -10.60
N GLU A 83 2.74 33.35 -11.63
CA GLU A 83 3.17 32.87 -12.95
C GLU A 83 4.50 32.11 -12.85
N ARG A 84 5.49 32.64 -12.12
CA ARG A 84 6.77 31.96 -11.88
C ARG A 84 6.60 30.65 -11.09
N LEU A 85 5.71 30.63 -10.10
CA LEU A 85 5.43 29.43 -9.30
C LEU A 85 4.71 28.37 -10.15
N ALA A 86 3.73 28.77 -10.97
CA ALA A 86 2.97 27.89 -11.86
C ALA A 86 3.85 27.29 -12.96
N THR A 87 4.77 28.09 -13.52
CA THR A 87 5.70 27.65 -14.57
C THR A 87 6.65 26.56 -14.07
N ASN A 88 7.05 26.60 -12.79
CA ASN A 88 7.92 25.59 -12.19
C ASN A 88 7.16 24.37 -11.62
N PHE A 89 5.88 24.53 -11.30
CA PHE A 89 5.06 23.49 -10.69
C PHE A 89 4.74 22.35 -11.66
N VAL A 90 4.26 22.68 -12.87
CA VAL A 90 3.83 21.68 -13.87
C VAL A 90 4.96 20.73 -14.27
N PRO A 91 6.19 21.21 -14.59
CA PRO A 91 7.31 20.31 -14.90
C PRO A 91 7.67 19.38 -13.74
N LYS A 92 7.68 19.87 -12.50
CA LYS A 92 7.94 19.05 -11.30
C LYS A 92 6.87 17.98 -11.10
N LEU A 93 5.59 18.34 -11.30
CA LEU A 93 4.49 17.39 -11.24
C LEU A 93 4.61 16.31 -12.32
N ILE A 94 4.91 16.69 -13.57
CA ILE A 94 5.14 15.74 -14.67
C ILE A 94 6.31 14.81 -14.34
N GLN A 95 7.43 15.38 -13.87
CA GLN A 95 8.60 14.61 -13.46
C GLN A 95 8.24 13.61 -12.36
N LEU A 96 7.54 14.04 -11.32
CA LEU A 96 7.10 13.19 -10.22
C LEU A 96 6.17 12.06 -10.71
N CYS A 97 5.23 12.36 -11.60
CA CYS A 97 4.35 11.37 -12.21
C CYS A 97 5.16 10.32 -13.00
N LEU A 98 6.15 10.75 -13.79
CA LEU A 98 7.01 9.83 -14.55
C LEU A 98 7.85 8.94 -13.62
N LEU A 99 8.41 9.52 -12.56
CA LEU A 99 9.17 8.77 -11.54
C LEU A 99 8.27 7.78 -10.80
N TYR A 100 7.03 8.15 -10.48
CA TYR A 100 6.07 7.27 -9.84
C TYR A 100 5.60 6.15 -10.77
N LEU A 101 5.37 6.42 -12.05
CA LEU A 101 4.79 5.44 -12.99
C LEU A 101 5.81 4.40 -13.47
N ILE A 102 7.09 4.75 -13.59
CA ILE A 102 8.08 3.85 -14.20
C ILE A 102 9.05 3.31 -13.13
N PRO A 103 10.04 4.07 -12.63
CA PRO A 103 11.06 3.51 -11.75
C PRO A 103 10.51 3.10 -10.38
N TYR A 104 9.56 3.85 -9.79
CA TYR A 104 8.98 3.48 -8.50
C TYR A 104 8.30 2.10 -8.58
N GLN A 105 7.42 1.89 -9.57
CA GLN A 105 6.67 0.63 -9.73
C GLN A 105 7.60 -0.54 -10.03
N LEU A 106 8.61 -0.31 -10.89
CA LEU A 106 9.57 -1.35 -11.23
C LEU A 106 10.42 -1.76 -10.02
N LEU A 107 10.92 -0.80 -9.25
CA LEU A 107 11.73 -1.07 -8.06
C LEU A 107 10.89 -1.71 -6.94
N GLU A 108 9.64 -1.29 -6.75
CA GLU A 108 8.72 -1.95 -5.83
C GLU A 108 8.50 -3.40 -6.25
N PHE A 109 8.22 -3.65 -7.53
CA PHE A 109 8.08 -5.02 -8.06
C PHE A 109 9.31 -5.89 -7.79
N LEU A 110 10.53 -5.35 -7.99
CA LEU A 110 11.77 -6.06 -7.69
C LEU A 110 11.92 -6.43 -6.20
N ILE A 111 11.38 -5.61 -5.28
CA ILE A 111 11.29 -5.97 -3.87
C ILE A 111 10.30 -7.13 -3.69
N VAL A 112 9.10 -7.02 -4.24
CA VAL A 112 8.03 -8.01 -4.04
C VAL A 112 8.48 -9.41 -4.45
N ILE A 113 9.12 -9.54 -5.62
CA ILE A 113 9.54 -10.84 -6.16
C ILE A 113 10.61 -11.54 -5.31
N VAL A 114 11.30 -10.82 -4.42
CA VAL A 114 12.28 -11.39 -3.48
C VAL A 114 11.64 -11.61 -2.11
N ILE A 115 10.96 -10.60 -1.57
CA ILE A 115 10.40 -10.65 -0.21
C ILE A 115 9.29 -11.69 -0.09
N VAL A 116 8.37 -11.76 -1.06
CA VAL A 116 7.21 -12.66 -0.99
C VAL A 116 7.61 -14.14 -0.95
N PRO A 117 8.47 -14.65 -1.86
CA PRO A 117 8.91 -16.04 -1.79
C PRO A 117 9.70 -16.33 -0.50
N LEU A 118 10.57 -15.41 -0.09
CA LEU A 118 11.42 -15.62 1.08
C LEU A 118 10.60 -15.64 2.38
N ALA A 119 9.65 -14.73 2.52
CA ALA A 119 8.72 -14.72 3.65
C ALA A 119 7.84 -15.97 3.66
N SER A 120 7.35 -16.40 2.49
CA SER A 120 6.54 -17.61 2.36
C SER A 120 7.30 -18.86 2.82
N MET A 121 8.56 -19.02 2.42
CA MET A 121 9.38 -20.18 2.80
C MET A 121 9.62 -20.24 4.32
N ILE A 122 9.90 -19.09 4.94
CA ILE A 122 10.12 -19.02 6.39
C ILE A 122 8.81 -19.29 7.13
N TYR A 123 7.70 -18.76 6.63
CA TYR A 123 6.39 -18.93 7.25
C TYR A 123 5.89 -20.38 7.19
N THR A 124 6.07 -21.09 6.07
CA THR A 124 5.60 -22.48 5.93
C THR A 124 6.55 -23.53 6.50
N ALA A 125 7.71 -23.13 7.02
CA ALA A 125 8.76 -24.01 7.55
C ALA A 125 9.19 -25.15 6.60
N GLU A 126 8.93 -25.02 5.30
CA GLU A 126 9.46 -25.94 4.29
C GLU A 126 11.00 -25.83 4.26
N LYS A 127 11.68 -26.95 4.00
CA LYS A 127 13.15 -27.07 3.97
C LYS A 127 13.81 -25.83 3.33
N PRO A 128 14.96 -25.35 3.84
CA PRO A 128 15.61 -24.14 3.33
C PRO A 128 15.89 -24.29 1.83
N VAL A 129 15.03 -23.67 1.04
CA VAL A 129 15.09 -23.67 -0.42
C VAL A 129 16.35 -22.91 -0.83
N SER A 130 17.16 -23.53 -1.70
CA SER A 130 18.47 -23.01 -2.09
C SER A 130 18.33 -21.75 -2.93
N PHE A 131 19.34 -20.87 -2.95
CA PHE A 131 19.43 -19.73 -3.87
C PHE A 131 19.19 -20.15 -5.34
N ARG A 132 19.56 -21.39 -5.68
CA ARG A 132 19.29 -22.01 -6.98
C ARG A 132 17.79 -22.12 -7.28
N ASP A 133 16.98 -22.50 -6.31
CA ASP A 133 15.54 -22.69 -6.48
C ASP A 133 14.80 -21.34 -6.59
N MET A 134 15.30 -20.30 -5.90
CA MET A 134 14.91 -18.90 -6.13
C MET A 134 15.27 -18.45 -7.56
N MET A 135 16.44 -18.84 -8.07
CA MET A 135 16.85 -18.57 -9.46
C MET A 135 16.05 -19.37 -10.51
N VAL A 136 15.56 -20.56 -10.16
CA VAL A 136 14.67 -21.35 -11.05
C VAL A 136 13.30 -20.68 -11.14
N ARG A 137 12.73 -20.18 -10.02
CA ARG A 137 11.52 -19.34 -10.03
C ARG A 137 11.69 -18.04 -10.84
N LYS A 138 12.91 -17.51 -10.94
CA LYS A 138 13.28 -16.32 -11.75
C LYS A 138 12.94 -16.45 -13.25
N THR A 139 12.79 -17.66 -13.77
CA THR A 139 12.36 -17.90 -15.17
C THR A 139 10.86 -17.67 -15.41
N ARG A 140 10.06 -17.51 -14.34
CA ARG A 140 8.59 -17.35 -14.40
C ARG A 140 8.11 -15.93 -14.02
N LEU A 141 8.96 -14.91 -14.15
CA LEU A 141 8.61 -13.53 -13.75
C LEU A 141 7.56 -12.86 -14.63
N LYS A 142 7.29 -13.41 -15.83
CA LYS A 142 6.31 -12.85 -16.77
C LYS A 142 4.92 -12.73 -16.14
N GLY A 143 4.47 -13.77 -15.42
CA GLY A 143 3.16 -13.78 -14.76
C GLY A 143 3.02 -12.68 -13.70
N PRO A 144 3.86 -12.68 -12.65
CA PRO A 144 3.89 -11.62 -11.64
C PRO A 144 4.02 -10.22 -12.23
N PHE A 145 4.82 -10.05 -13.28
CA PHE A 145 5.01 -8.76 -13.93
C PHE A 145 3.71 -8.26 -14.60
N ILE A 146 2.98 -9.13 -15.29
CA ILE A 146 1.67 -8.80 -15.86
C ILE A 146 0.69 -8.40 -14.76
N THR A 147 0.59 -9.19 -13.68
CA THR A 147 -0.27 -8.86 -12.52
C THR A 147 0.12 -7.51 -11.92
N SER A 148 1.41 -7.23 -11.80
CA SER A 148 1.94 -5.95 -11.33
C SER A 148 1.43 -4.79 -12.17
N ILE A 149 1.51 -4.88 -13.50
CA ILE A 149 0.99 -3.82 -14.39
C ILE A 149 -0.50 -3.55 -14.12
N TYR A 150 -1.33 -4.59 -14.02
CA TYR A 150 -2.76 -4.42 -13.73
C TYR A 150 -3.00 -3.75 -12.37
N VAL A 151 -2.33 -4.23 -11.33
CA VAL A 151 -2.47 -3.69 -9.97
C VAL A 151 -2.05 -2.22 -9.92
N HIS A 152 -0.93 -1.86 -10.55
CA HIS A 152 -0.46 -0.49 -10.57
C HIS A 152 -1.35 0.43 -11.41
N LEU A 153 -1.86 -0.04 -12.54
CA LEU A 153 -2.81 0.72 -13.37
C LEU A 153 -4.09 1.03 -12.60
N LEU A 154 -4.66 0.01 -11.94
CA LEU A 154 -5.86 0.17 -11.10
C LEU A 154 -5.61 1.12 -9.93
N SER A 155 -4.50 0.93 -9.21
CA SER A 155 -4.11 1.78 -8.08
C SER A 155 -3.92 3.24 -8.48
N THR A 156 -3.18 3.48 -9.57
CA THR A 156 -2.89 4.84 -10.06
C THR A 156 -4.17 5.54 -10.53
N THR A 157 -5.07 4.82 -11.21
CA THR A 157 -6.34 5.39 -11.67
C THR A 157 -7.19 5.87 -10.50
N ILE A 158 -7.27 5.10 -9.42
CA ILE A 158 -8.02 5.52 -8.23
C ILE A 158 -7.33 6.66 -7.50
N LEU A 159 -6.00 6.62 -7.40
CA LEU A 159 -5.25 7.70 -6.75
C LEU A 159 -5.43 9.03 -7.49
N ILE A 160 -5.41 9.02 -8.83
CA ILE A 160 -5.71 10.19 -9.67
C ILE A 160 -7.16 10.65 -9.43
N GLY A 161 -8.11 9.72 -9.39
CA GLY A 161 -9.52 10.04 -9.09
C GLY A 161 -9.69 10.70 -7.72
N LEU A 162 -9.02 10.17 -6.69
CA LEU A 162 -9.04 10.71 -5.33
C LEU A 162 -8.38 12.10 -5.27
N ALA A 163 -7.22 12.27 -5.90
CA ALA A 163 -6.53 13.56 -5.97
C ALA A 163 -7.33 14.62 -6.73
N GLY A 164 -7.99 14.22 -7.83
CA GLY A 164 -8.90 15.06 -8.59
C GLY A 164 -10.14 15.47 -7.77
N PHE A 165 -10.71 14.54 -7.01
CA PHE A 165 -11.83 14.81 -6.11
C PHE A 165 -11.44 15.78 -4.99
N LEU A 166 -10.29 15.56 -4.34
CA LEU A 166 -9.75 16.45 -3.30
C LEU A 166 -9.45 17.85 -3.83
N THR A 167 -8.81 17.95 -5.01
CA THR A 167 -8.52 19.24 -5.64
C THR A 167 -9.81 20.01 -5.95
N ASN A 168 -10.84 19.34 -6.49
CA ASN A 168 -12.14 19.96 -6.72
C ASN A 168 -12.81 20.44 -5.42
N CYS A 169 -12.69 19.67 -4.34
CA CYS A 169 -13.19 20.08 -3.03
C CYS A 169 -12.50 21.37 -2.56
N CYS A 170 -11.17 21.45 -2.66
CA CYS A 170 -10.40 22.63 -2.25
C CYS A 170 -10.69 23.88 -3.11
N LEU A 171 -10.79 23.73 -4.43
CA LEU A 171 -11.07 24.84 -5.35
C LEU A 171 -12.45 25.43 -5.14
N MET A 172 -13.46 24.58 -4.92
CA MET A 172 -14.81 25.08 -4.69
C MET A 172 -14.98 25.75 -3.33
N VAL A 173 -14.35 25.24 -2.26
CA VAL A 173 -14.36 25.96 -0.96
C VAL A 173 -13.79 27.37 -1.11
N ARG A 174 -12.75 27.54 -1.94
CA ARG A 174 -12.16 28.86 -2.25
C ARG A 174 -13.05 29.78 -3.10
N SER A 175 -14.07 29.23 -3.77
CA SER A 175 -14.93 29.99 -4.70
C SER A 175 -16.12 30.67 -4.03
N PHE A 176 -16.52 30.23 -2.83
CA PHE A 176 -17.77 30.65 -2.18
C PHE A 176 -17.51 31.45 -0.91
N ASP A 177 -17.34 32.77 -1.06
CA ASP A 177 -17.01 33.67 0.05
C ASP A 177 -18.24 34.21 0.82
N TYR A 178 -19.47 33.66 0.67
CA TYR A 178 -20.67 34.37 1.17
C TYR A 178 -21.82 33.60 1.86
N HIS A 179 -21.80 32.26 2.04
CA HIS A 179 -22.89 31.58 2.77
C HIS A 179 -22.42 30.43 3.70
N ALA A 180 -22.21 30.76 4.98
CA ALA A 180 -21.69 29.83 6.00
C ALA A 180 -22.49 28.52 6.19
N TYR A 181 -23.82 28.53 5.98
CA TYR A 181 -24.65 27.32 6.15
C TYR A 181 -24.57 26.33 4.99
N PHE A 182 -24.52 26.83 3.74
CA PHE A 182 -24.38 25.98 2.56
C PHE A 182 -22.99 25.32 2.52
N ASP A 183 -21.99 26.01 3.07
CA ASP A 183 -20.61 25.56 3.14
C ASP A 183 -20.40 24.38 4.11
N ILE A 184 -21.08 24.37 5.27
CA ILE A 184 -20.99 23.25 6.22
C ILE A 184 -21.57 21.96 5.64
N LEU A 185 -22.78 22.01 5.07
CA LEU A 185 -23.43 20.83 4.49
C LEU A 185 -22.61 20.24 3.33
N LEU A 186 -22.13 21.12 2.45
CA LEU A 186 -21.30 20.76 1.30
C LEU A 186 -19.94 20.18 1.76
N THR A 187 -19.34 20.73 2.81
CA THR A 187 -18.13 20.20 3.45
C THR A 187 -18.37 18.81 4.04
N ILE A 188 -19.51 18.57 4.70
CA ILE A 188 -19.88 17.25 5.22
C ILE A 188 -20.05 16.24 4.09
N VAL A 189 -20.83 16.58 3.04
CA VAL A 189 -21.05 15.68 1.89
C VAL A 189 -19.73 15.31 1.21
N ARG A 190 -18.82 16.29 1.07
CA ARG A 190 -17.47 16.08 0.51
C ARG A 190 -16.59 15.22 1.41
N GLY A 191 -16.58 15.48 2.71
CA GLY A 191 -15.83 14.68 3.68
C GLY A 191 -16.30 13.23 3.69
N VAL A 192 -17.61 13.00 3.64
CA VAL A 192 -18.21 11.66 3.51
C VAL A 192 -17.79 11.01 2.17
N GLY A 193 -17.84 11.74 1.06
CA GLY A 193 -17.40 11.26 -0.26
C GLY A 193 -15.92 10.86 -0.28
N CYS A 194 -15.04 11.71 0.22
CA CYS A 194 -13.60 11.43 0.37
C CYS A 194 -13.36 10.16 1.22
N THR A 195 -14.06 10.07 2.35
CA THR A 195 -13.94 8.93 3.28
C THR A 195 -14.41 7.64 2.62
N ALA A 196 -15.53 7.67 1.90
CA ALA A 196 -16.06 6.52 1.18
C ALA A 196 -15.10 6.03 0.07
N LEU A 197 -14.53 6.96 -0.71
CA LEU A 197 -13.52 6.65 -1.73
C LEU A 197 -12.24 6.08 -1.11
N LEU A 198 -11.79 6.63 0.01
CA LEU A 198 -10.62 6.13 0.73
C LEU A 198 -10.85 4.71 1.26
N VAL A 199 -11.99 4.45 1.89
CA VAL A 199 -12.38 3.11 2.36
C VAL A 199 -12.38 2.12 1.20
N LYS A 200 -12.91 2.52 0.04
CA LYS A 200 -12.90 1.68 -1.16
C LYS A 200 -11.51 1.43 -1.72
N LEU A 201 -10.66 2.45 -1.74
CA LEU A 201 -9.25 2.30 -2.13
C LEU A 201 -8.52 1.29 -1.23
N LEU A 202 -8.69 1.38 0.09
CA LEU A 202 -8.04 0.47 1.05
C LEU A 202 -8.53 -0.97 0.90
N GLU A 203 -9.85 -1.14 0.74
CA GLU A 203 -10.48 -2.44 0.52
C GLU A 203 -9.95 -3.13 -0.76
N TRP A 204 -9.90 -2.40 -1.87
CA TRP A 204 -9.40 -2.93 -3.14
C TRP A 204 -7.88 -3.12 -3.13
N SER A 205 -7.14 -2.23 -2.48
CA SER A 205 -5.69 -2.38 -2.28
C SER A 205 -5.32 -3.69 -1.59
N ALA A 206 -6.14 -4.14 -0.62
CA ALA A 206 -5.93 -5.44 0.02
C ALA A 206 -6.01 -6.59 -0.99
N GLY A 207 -7.03 -6.57 -1.85
CA GLY A 207 -7.20 -7.55 -2.92
C GLY A 207 -6.07 -7.50 -3.96
N TRP A 208 -5.63 -6.32 -4.36
CA TRP A 208 -4.56 -6.16 -5.34
C TRP A 208 -3.20 -6.61 -4.83
N ASN A 209 -2.84 -6.26 -3.59
CA ASN A 209 -1.61 -6.75 -2.95
C ASN A 209 -1.65 -8.27 -2.81
N MET A 210 -2.81 -8.83 -2.48
CA MET A 210 -3.02 -10.27 -2.42
C MET A 210 -2.90 -10.93 -3.80
N ALA A 211 -3.39 -10.31 -4.87
CA ALA A 211 -3.23 -10.79 -6.24
C ALA A 211 -1.76 -10.87 -6.65
N LEU A 212 -0.93 -9.92 -6.21
CA LEU A 212 0.52 -9.98 -6.43
C LEU A 212 1.16 -11.16 -5.71
N VAL A 213 0.82 -11.36 -4.43
CA VAL A 213 1.29 -12.52 -3.66
C VAL A 213 0.87 -13.83 -4.34
N ILE A 214 -0.40 -13.95 -4.74
CA ILE A 214 -0.92 -15.11 -5.48
C ILE A 214 -0.11 -15.31 -6.76
N SER A 215 0.14 -14.26 -7.54
CA SER A 215 0.85 -14.43 -8.81
C SER A 215 2.31 -14.87 -8.69
N ILE A 216 2.92 -14.62 -7.54
CA ILE A 216 4.29 -15.03 -7.24
C ILE A 216 4.34 -16.45 -6.67
N LEU A 217 3.38 -16.80 -5.82
CA LEU A 217 3.37 -18.09 -5.11
C LEU A 217 2.60 -19.19 -5.86
N GLU A 218 1.65 -18.82 -6.70
CA GLU A 218 0.76 -19.70 -7.46
C GLU A 218 0.96 -19.49 -8.96
N GLU A 219 0.59 -20.46 -9.79
CA GLU A 219 0.74 -20.38 -11.25
C GLU A 219 -0.33 -19.52 -11.95
N LYS A 220 -0.97 -18.58 -11.23
CA LYS A 220 -2.07 -17.73 -11.70
C LYS A 220 -1.60 -16.30 -11.89
N TYR A 221 -1.95 -15.62 -12.96
CA TYR A 221 -1.45 -14.25 -13.19
C TYR A 221 -2.45 -13.35 -13.93
N GLY A 222 -2.18 -12.05 -13.92
CA GLY A 222 -3.03 -11.04 -14.53
C GLY A 222 -4.43 -11.02 -13.91
N ILE A 223 -5.45 -11.08 -14.77
CA ILE A 223 -6.86 -11.05 -14.37
C ILE A 223 -7.22 -12.26 -13.52
N GLU A 224 -6.71 -13.44 -13.84
CA GLU A 224 -6.98 -14.65 -13.07
C GLU A 224 -6.49 -14.51 -11.61
N ALA A 225 -5.31 -13.94 -11.40
CA ALA A 225 -4.81 -13.67 -10.05
C ALA A 225 -5.69 -12.66 -9.28
N LEU A 226 -6.22 -11.65 -9.97
CA LEU A 226 -7.14 -10.66 -9.38
C LEU A 226 -8.48 -11.29 -9.00
N GLU A 227 -9.05 -12.13 -9.85
CA GLU A 227 -10.29 -12.86 -9.57
C GLU A 227 -10.12 -13.81 -8.38
N TRP A 228 -9.01 -14.55 -8.35
CA TRP A 228 -8.68 -15.41 -7.22
C TRP A 228 -8.46 -14.64 -5.93
N ALA A 229 -7.81 -13.49 -5.99
CA ALA A 229 -7.67 -12.61 -4.84
C ALA A 229 -9.04 -12.11 -4.36
N ALA A 230 -9.92 -11.68 -5.27
CA ALA A 230 -11.27 -11.23 -4.93
C ALA A 230 -12.11 -12.35 -4.28
N TYR A 231 -12.00 -13.58 -4.81
CA TYR A 231 -12.65 -14.75 -4.24
C TYR A 231 -12.15 -15.04 -2.82
N ILE A 232 -10.83 -15.08 -2.62
CA ILE A 232 -10.24 -15.40 -1.31
C ILE A 232 -10.52 -14.27 -0.29
N ASN A 233 -10.46 -13.01 -0.72
CA ASN A 233 -10.63 -11.86 0.15
C ASN A 233 -12.08 -11.67 0.62
N ARG A 234 -13.07 -12.29 -0.05
CA ARG A 234 -14.51 -12.13 0.28
C ARG A 234 -14.81 -12.46 1.75
N ASP A 235 -14.21 -13.52 2.28
CA ASP A 235 -14.41 -14.00 3.64
C ASP A 235 -13.51 -13.33 4.69
N CYS A 236 -12.60 -12.46 4.26
CA CYS A 236 -11.55 -11.86 5.08
C CYS A 236 -11.46 -10.34 4.91
N ARG A 237 -12.41 -9.75 4.17
CA ARG A 237 -12.44 -8.37 3.70
C ARG A 237 -12.16 -7.32 4.77
N GLN A 238 -12.80 -7.42 5.94
CA GLN A 238 -12.61 -6.46 7.03
C GLN A 238 -11.18 -6.49 7.57
N ARG A 239 -10.56 -7.68 7.66
CA ARG A 239 -9.17 -7.82 8.11
C ARG A 239 -8.23 -7.21 7.07
N GLY A 240 -8.41 -7.52 5.79
CA GLY A 240 -7.66 -6.90 4.71
C GLY A 240 -7.74 -5.37 4.72
N LEU A 241 -8.93 -4.81 4.94
CA LEU A 241 -9.13 -3.36 5.07
C LEU A 241 -8.33 -2.78 6.24
N ILE A 242 -8.41 -3.38 7.43
CA ILE A 242 -7.67 -2.91 8.62
C ILE A 242 -6.16 -2.97 8.38
N LEU A 243 -5.66 -4.05 7.76
CA LEU A 243 -4.24 -4.18 7.42
C LEU A 243 -3.79 -3.04 6.49
N MET A 244 -4.55 -2.77 5.42
CA MET A 244 -4.22 -1.68 4.50
C MET A 244 -4.32 -0.31 5.15
N LEU A 245 -5.29 -0.11 6.05
CA LEU A 245 -5.43 1.12 6.82
C LEU A 245 -4.20 1.40 7.67
N VAL A 246 -3.63 0.38 8.34
CA VAL A 246 -2.41 0.54 9.15
C VAL A 246 -1.24 1.01 8.29
N PHE A 247 -1.02 0.40 7.12
CA PHE A 247 0.06 0.82 6.22
C PHE A 247 -0.17 2.20 5.60
N PHE A 248 -1.42 2.52 5.29
CA PHE A 248 -1.80 3.85 4.80
C PHE A 248 -1.55 4.92 5.86
N ALA A 249 -2.02 4.70 7.08
CA ALA A 249 -1.80 5.61 8.22
C ALA A 249 -0.31 5.75 8.55
N TRP A 250 0.46 4.65 8.53
CA TRP A 250 1.91 4.68 8.67
C TRP A 250 2.57 5.57 7.61
N GLY A 251 2.28 5.30 6.33
CA GLY A 251 2.86 6.07 5.22
C GLY A 251 2.49 7.55 5.26
N LEU A 252 1.25 7.88 5.64
CA LEU A 252 0.82 9.27 5.82
C LEU A 252 1.53 9.94 7.00
N THR A 253 1.58 9.28 8.16
CA THR A 253 2.18 9.83 9.38
C THR A 253 3.66 10.15 9.15
N VAL A 254 4.39 9.22 8.54
CA VAL A 254 5.80 9.41 8.22
C VAL A 254 6.00 10.60 7.28
N ARG A 255 5.21 10.70 6.19
CA ARG A 255 5.34 11.80 5.21
C ARG A 255 4.90 13.16 5.75
N LEU A 256 3.82 13.22 6.53
CA LEU A 256 3.32 14.46 7.12
C LEU A 256 4.28 15.03 8.16
N SER A 257 4.92 14.17 8.95
CA SER A 257 5.95 14.58 9.92
C SER A 257 7.09 15.36 9.26
N CYS A 258 7.38 15.08 7.98
CA CYS A 258 8.42 15.77 7.23
C CYS A 258 8.04 17.20 6.83
N ILE A 259 6.79 17.41 6.40
CA ILE A 259 6.30 18.73 6.02
C ILE A 259 6.40 19.70 7.21
N PHE A 260 6.09 19.22 8.42
CA PHE A 260 6.23 20.02 9.64
C PHE A 260 7.69 20.40 9.95
N TYR A 261 8.65 19.50 9.69
CA TYR A 261 10.07 19.77 9.93
C TYR A 261 10.65 20.75 8.91
N GLU A 262 10.36 20.56 7.62
CA GLU A 262 10.88 21.41 6.53
C GLU A 262 10.29 22.83 6.54
N TYR A 263 9.09 23.00 7.13
CA TYR A 263 8.54 24.32 7.41
C TYR A 263 9.34 25.11 8.47
N SER A 264 10.10 24.40 9.33
CA SER A 264 10.75 24.99 10.51
C SER A 264 12.26 25.26 10.39
N ASP A 265 12.95 24.71 9.38
CA ASP A 265 14.42 24.72 9.33
C ASP A 265 14.97 25.02 7.91
N GLU A 266 15.79 26.08 7.77
CA GLU A 266 16.36 26.56 6.49
C GLU A 266 17.70 25.88 6.11
N LEU A 267 18.14 24.83 6.83
CA LEU A 267 19.47 24.25 6.62
C LEU A 267 19.48 23.06 5.64
N ALA A 268 19.93 23.31 4.41
CA ALA A 268 19.96 22.37 3.28
C ALA A 268 20.76 21.06 3.49
N THR A 269 21.62 20.96 4.51
CA THR A 269 22.40 19.74 4.80
C THR A 269 21.73 18.83 5.83
N GLY A 270 20.92 19.40 6.74
CA GLY A 270 20.12 18.62 7.70
C GLY A 270 18.95 17.90 7.03
N SER A 271 18.39 18.49 5.97
CA SER A 271 17.25 17.95 5.23
C SER A 271 17.56 16.58 4.60
N VAL A 272 18.72 16.40 3.95
CA VAL A 272 19.04 15.12 3.28
C VAL A 272 19.21 13.96 4.26
N LEU A 273 19.86 14.19 5.41
CA LEU A 273 20.01 13.16 6.45
C LEU A 273 18.65 12.81 7.07
N PHE A 274 17.83 13.81 7.34
CA PHE A 274 16.46 13.60 7.82
C PHE A 274 15.62 12.83 6.79
N THR A 275 15.73 13.21 5.50
CA THR A 275 15.10 12.52 4.37
C THR A 275 15.52 11.07 4.26
N SER A 276 16.80 10.79 4.41
CA SER A 276 17.33 9.43 4.47
C SER A 276 16.72 8.62 5.62
N ILE A 277 16.63 9.17 6.84
CA ILE A 277 16.13 8.45 8.02
C ILE A 277 14.65 8.05 7.84
N TYR A 278 13.76 8.97 7.47
CA TYR A 278 12.35 8.61 7.32
C TYR A 278 12.13 7.75 6.06
N THR A 279 12.92 7.93 5.00
CA THR A 279 12.85 7.07 3.82
C THR A 279 13.18 5.63 4.20
N CYS A 280 14.12 5.42 5.14
CA CYS A 280 14.40 4.10 5.70
C CYS A 280 13.15 3.50 6.37
N LEU A 281 12.39 4.30 7.15
CA LEU A 281 11.13 3.87 7.76
C LEU A 281 10.05 3.51 6.72
N ILE A 282 9.98 4.24 5.60
CA ILE A 282 9.07 3.90 4.49
C ILE A 282 9.48 2.57 3.86
N CYS A 283 10.77 2.35 3.59
CA CYS A 283 11.28 1.10 3.04
C CYS A 283 11.01 -0.09 3.97
N LEU A 284 11.24 0.07 5.28
CA LEU A 284 10.93 -0.95 6.29
C LEU A 284 9.43 -1.27 6.31
N GLY A 285 8.58 -0.24 6.29
CA GLY A 285 7.13 -0.40 6.17
C GLY A 285 6.74 -1.17 4.91
N ASN A 286 7.38 -0.90 3.77
CA ASN A 286 7.11 -1.59 2.52
C ASN A 286 7.51 -3.07 2.57
N VAL A 287 8.66 -3.41 3.14
CA VAL A 287 9.06 -4.81 3.35
C VAL A 287 8.05 -5.52 4.25
N MET A 288 7.70 -4.92 5.38
CA MET A 288 6.73 -5.50 6.31
C MET A 288 5.34 -5.64 5.72
N LYS A 289 4.92 -4.71 4.83
CA LYS A 289 3.67 -4.83 4.05
C LYS A 289 3.62 -6.14 3.28
N TRP A 290 4.68 -6.48 2.55
CA TRP A 290 4.73 -7.72 1.78
C TRP A 290 4.78 -8.96 2.66
N VAL A 291 5.53 -8.93 3.76
CA VAL A 291 5.56 -10.04 4.75
C VAL A 291 4.16 -10.29 5.33
N ILE A 292 3.46 -9.21 5.71
CA ILE A 292 2.09 -9.30 6.24
C ILE A 292 1.11 -9.80 5.18
N CYS A 293 1.24 -9.37 3.92
CA CYS A 293 0.41 -9.87 2.83
C CYS A 293 0.60 -11.39 2.60
N VAL A 294 1.82 -11.93 2.82
CA VAL A 294 2.08 -13.37 2.75
C VAL A 294 1.36 -14.12 3.87
N VAL A 295 1.51 -13.68 5.12
CA VAL A 295 0.82 -14.30 6.27
C VAL A 295 -0.70 -14.21 6.09
N TYR A 296 -1.19 -13.04 5.68
CA TYR A 296 -2.60 -12.81 5.36
C TYR A 296 -3.10 -13.78 4.28
N PHE A 297 -2.32 -13.99 3.23
CA PHE A 297 -2.68 -14.93 2.16
C PHE A 297 -2.82 -16.36 2.68
N PHE A 298 -1.86 -16.85 3.45
CA PHE A 298 -1.93 -18.21 4.00
C PHE A 298 -3.08 -18.39 4.98
N ASP A 299 -3.35 -17.40 5.85
CA ASP A 299 -4.50 -17.44 6.76
C ASP A 299 -5.83 -17.50 6.00
N CYS A 300 -6.02 -16.65 5.00
CA CYS A 300 -7.24 -16.64 4.21
C CYS A 300 -7.41 -17.92 3.40
N LYS A 301 -6.32 -18.45 2.84
CA LYS A 301 -6.33 -19.72 2.10
C LYS A 301 -6.72 -20.89 3.00
N LYS A 302 -6.16 -20.96 4.21
CA LYS A 302 -6.48 -21.99 5.21
C LYS A 302 -7.97 -21.96 5.59
N GLY A 303 -8.50 -20.76 5.85
CA GLY A 303 -9.92 -20.62 6.20
C GLY A 303 -10.91 -21.04 5.10
N ILE A 304 -10.50 -21.04 3.81
CA ILE A 304 -11.34 -21.53 2.71
C ILE A 304 -11.24 -23.05 2.56
N SER A 305 -10.04 -23.63 2.74
CA SER A 305 -9.89 -25.08 2.70
C SER A 305 -10.67 -25.76 3.82
N GLU A 306 -10.71 -25.18 5.01
CA GLU A 306 -11.46 -25.73 6.14
C GLU A 306 -12.96 -25.74 5.87
N LYS A 307 -13.52 -24.64 5.36
CA LYS A 307 -14.94 -24.57 4.97
C LYS A 307 -15.33 -25.63 3.94
N LYS A 308 -14.47 -25.87 2.94
CA LYS A 308 -14.73 -26.89 1.91
C LYS A 308 -14.78 -28.30 2.51
N VAL A 309 -13.90 -28.61 3.47
CA VAL A 309 -13.90 -29.90 4.16
C VAL A 309 -15.16 -30.06 5.01
N ASP A 310 -15.53 -29.02 5.77
CA ASP A 310 -16.76 -29.04 6.58
C ASP A 310 -18.03 -29.25 5.71
N ASP A 311 -18.13 -28.56 4.57
CA ASP A 311 -19.28 -28.71 3.65
C ASP A 311 -19.35 -30.13 3.02
N GLU A 312 -18.20 -30.76 2.73
CA GLU A 312 -18.13 -32.12 2.20
C GLU A 312 -18.41 -33.21 3.26
N GLU A 313 -18.09 -32.95 4.53
CA GLU A 313 -18.43 -33.83 5.66
C GLU A 313 -19.93 -33.76 5.96
N VAL A 314 -20.51 -32.55 6.06
CA VAL A 314 -21.95 -32.36 6.25
C VAL A 314 -22.77 -32.95 5.09
N GLY A 315 -22.30 -32.79 3.85
CA GLY A 315 -22.94 -33.38 2.68
C GLY A 315 -22.89 -34.92 2.64
N ARG A 316 -21.90 -35.54 3.31
CA ARG A 316 -21.82 -37.00 3.48
C ARG A 316 -22.75 -37.49 4.59
N ASP A 317 -22.83 -36.77 5.70
CA ASP A 317 -23.73 -37.12 6.81
C ASP A 317 -25.20 -37.05 6.40
N VAL A 318 -25.60 -36.05 5.61
CA VAL A 318 -26.97 -35.94 5.07
C VAL A 318 -27.31 -37.08 4.10
N LYS A 319 -26.32 -37.64 3.38
CA LYS A 319 -26.53 -38.81 2.53
C LYS A 319 -26.61 -40.11 3.32
N LEU A 320 -25.93 -40.22 4.46
CA LEU A 320 -25.98 -41.40 5.33
C LEU A 320 -27.25 -41.47 6.18
N VAL A 321 -27.90 -40.33 6.46
CA VAL A 321 -29.19 -40.27 7.19
C VAL A 321 -30.40 -40.55 6.28
N ASN A 322 -30.23 -40.49 4.96
CA ASN A 322 -31.28 -40.73 3.95
C ASN A 322 -31.24 -42.14 3.32
N VAL A 323 -30.57 -43.11 3.95
CA VAL A 323 -30.55 -44.54 3.54
C VAL A 323 -31.17 -45.38 4.66
#